data_AF-A0A368KPZ1-F1
#
_entry.id   AF-A0A368KPZ1-F1
#
_cell.length_a   1.000
_cell.length_b   1.000
_cell.length_c   1.000
_cell.angle_alpha   90.00
_cell.angle_beta   90.00
_cell.angle_gamma   90.00
#
_symmetry.space_group_name_H-M   'P 1'
#
loop_
_entity.id
_entity.type
_entity.pdbx_description
1 polymer ?
#
loop_
_entity_poly.entity_id
_entity_poly.type
_entity_poly.pdbx_seq_one_letter_code
_entity_poly.pdbx_strand_id
1 'polypeptide(L)'
;MVDCIELSYFARHRSMNLQLNDELLSAFLDGEVSAEERQQIEAMLAASPEWQRRYRQMVEAVNLVRTLPEEPLPRDFSQGILAQIAQRQQAERPGELPPSPPLAEGTASLVTVASSADRSNANRLRKKKSTVSPAWLALAACVVVAMGLGIALQTGMFEQDQNQVAVNGGDQTPISAPKGTLAANSDSQKESEKPAIEKTPADPQGSPFPDVEQLANQQNPLPQEESAMDAGEEKNRNGFRIRVRTKPGQGKDMPETMVRPPAIARSVYNLEKQDDQGLDQSELIPIDDPNVSTELVNWIDADQNGDISDPEMQQAWFRFSKPDMQAPAITEPTLKLIDHDMNEKISAAEFHLTIASVRWNSSEEIRRIWFRLDANADGYWSREDFAGNVRFAPIQNEITQWHTLLDRSRNGRVSRVEYLLSAGYMQLTLKNWERKVLNPRVFDETQKLFVEFDRDGNGQLAGRELRRLKESRTELKSLLDDVDQNGISAYELYLLIESKQL
;
A
#
# COMPACT_ATOMS: atom_id res chain seq x y z
N MET A 1 -24.08 53.88 0.61
CA MET A 1 -25.15 52.86 0.83
C MET A 1 -25.02 51.74 -0.20
N VAL A 2 -23.79 51.30 -0.49
CA VAL A 2 -23.48 50.22 -1.44
C VAL A 2 -22.47 49.24 -0.80
N ASP A 3 -21.61 49.74 0.10
CA ASP A 3 -20.50 49.02 0.73
C ASP A 3 -20.90 47.94 1.77
N CYS A 4 -22.19 47.73 2.04
CA CYS A 4 -22.65 46.71 2.99
C CYS A 4 -23.05 45.37 2.35
N ILE A 5 -23.07 45.24 1.01
CA ILE A 5 -23.57 44.04 0.33
C ILE A 5 -22.43 43.07 -0.06
N GLU A 6 -21.24 43.56 -0.40
CA GLU A 6 -20.13 42.69 -0.85
C GLU A 6 -19.47 41.90 0.29
N LEU A 7 -19.40 42.45 1.51
CA LEU A 7 -18.85 41.74 2.67
C LEU A 7 -19.68 40.50 3.07
N SER A 8 -20.99 40.51 2.81
CA SER A 8 -21.85 39.34 3.01
C SER A 8 -21.68 38.25 1.95
N TYR A 9 -21.08 38.55 0.78
CA TYR A 9 -20.91 37.58 -0.30
C TYR A 9 -19.59 36.80 -0.17
N PHE A 10 -18.49 37.48 0.19
CA PHE A 10 -17.19 36.82 0.39
C PHE A 10 -17.16 35.87 1.60
N ALA A 11 -17.96 36.14 2.65
CA ALA A 11 -18.08 35.24 3.80
C ALA A 11 -18.86 33.94 3.50
N ARG A 12 -19.56 33.85 2.36
CA ARG A 12 -20.46 32.73 2.03
C ARG A 12 -19.91 31.75 0.98
N HIS A 13 -18.78 32.05 0.35
CA HIS A 13 -18.15 31.20 -0.68
C HIS A 13 -16.80 30.60 -0.29
N ARG A 14 -16.43 30.66 1.00
CA ARG A 14 -15.36 29.83 1.56
C ARG A 14 -15.90 28.66 2.39
N SER A 15 -17.01 28.06 1.95
CA SER A 15 -17.31 26.66 2.26
C SER A 15 -16.19 25.81 1.67
N MET A 16 -15.11 25.62 2.44
CA MET A 16 -14.15 24.58 2.12
C MET A 16 -14.94 23.28 2.08
N ASN A 17 -14.93 22.64 0.92
CA ASN A 17 -15.55 21.34 0.73
C ASN A 17 -14.62 20.32 1.39
N LEU A 18 -14.58 20.36 2.73
CA LEU A 18 -13.88 19.45 3.60
C LEU A 18 -14.55 18.08 3.38
N GLN A 19 -13.99 17.33 2.43
CA GLN A 19 -14.27 15.92 2.31
C GLN A 19 -13.98 15.32 3.68
N LEU A 20 -15.02 14.76 4.30
CA LEU A 20 -14.93 14.21 5.64
C LEU A 20 -14.00 13.00 5.57
N ASN A 21 -12.74 13.18 5.95
CA ASN A 21 -11.75 12.12 5.95
C ASN A 21 -11.73 11.43 7.32
N ASP A 22 -11.28 10.18 7.38
CA ASP A 22 -11.15 9.44 8.64
C ASP A 22 -10.29 10.17 9.68
N GLU A 23 -9.31 10.95 9.21
CA GLU A 23 -8.46 11.81 10.05
C GLU A 23 -9.27 12.86 10.82
N LEU A 24 -10.27 13.50 10.19
CA LEU A 24 -11.16 14.46 10.86
C LEU A 24 -12.12 13.78 11.86
N LEU A 25 -12.56 12.55 11.56
CA LEU A 25 -13.37 11.76 12.49
C LEU A 25 -12.53 11.25 13.68
N SER A 26 -11.26 10.90 13.48
CA SER A 26 -10.35 10.58 14.58
C SER A 26 -10.10 11.80 15.45
N ALA A 27 -9.71 12.94 14.86
CA ALA A 27 -9.51 14.19 15.59
C ALA A 27 -10.79 14.64 16.35
N PHE A 28 -11.99 14.33 15.84
CA PHE A 28 -13.25 14.56 16.56
C PHE A 28 -13.41 13.64 17.78
N LEU A 29 -13.02 12.36 17.67
CA LEU A 29 -13.04 11.39 18.78
C LEU A 29 -12.00 11.68 19.86
N ASP A 30 -10.82 12.15 19.44
CA ASP A 30 -9.71 12.52 20.31
C ASP A 30 -9.89 13.94 20.92
N GLY A 31 -10.85 14.72 20.42
CA GLY A 31 -11.17 16.06 20.92
C GLY A 31 -10.26 17.18 20.41
N GLU A 32 -9.47 16.91 19.35
CA GLU A 32 -8.48 17.83 18.79
C GLU A 32 -9.04 18.83 17.76
N VAL A 33 -10.33 18.70 17.37
CA VAL A 33 -11.02 19.62 16.46
C VAL A 33 -11.47 20.92 17.14
N SER A 34 -11.45 22.03 16.39
CA SER A 34 -12.00 23.31 16.85
C SER A 34 -13.52 23.27 17.02
N ALA A 35 -14.07 24.23 17.78
CA ALA A 35 -15.51 24.32 18.01
C ALA A 35 -16.32 24.54 16.70
N GLU A 36 -15.73 25.19 15.69
CA GLU A 36 -16.36 25.40 14.38
C GLU A 36 -16.37 24.12 13.55
N GLU A 37 -15.27 23.36 13.56
CA GLU A 37 -15.19 22.04 12.91
C GLU A 37 -16.11 21.02 13.59
N ARG A 38 -16.20 21.03 14.94
CA ARG A 38 -17.10 20.17 15.71
C ARG A 38 -18.55 20.33 15.25
N GLN A 39 -19.03 21.58 15.09
CA GLN A 39 -20.39 21.85 14.60
C GLN A 39 -20.60 21.38 13.15
N GLN A 40 -19.59 21.51 12.29
CA GLN A 40 -19.66 21.02 10.90
C GLN A 40 -19.73 19.49 10.85
N ILE A 41 -18.91 18.80 11.64
CA ILE A 41 -18.89 17.34 11.74
C ILE A 41 -20.21 16.82 12.32
N GLU A 42 -20.74 17.45 13.38
CA GLU A 42 -22.07 17.12 13.93
C GLU A 42 -23.19 17.30 12.89
N ALA A 43 -23.15 18.38 12.09
CA ALA A 43 -24.12 18.61 11.02
C ALA A 43 -24.01 17.57 9.88
N MET A 44 -22.79 17.15 9.52
CA MET A 44 -22.55 16.11 8.50
C MET A 44 -22.93 14.71 9.00
N LEU A 45 -22.69 14.40 10.27
CA LEU A 45 -23.16 13.19 10.93
C LEU A 45 -24.70 13.18 11.03
N ALA A 46 -25.35 14.32 11.26
CA ALA A 46 -26.81 14.41 11.22
C ALA A 46 -27.37 14.20 9.79
N ALA A 47 -26.66 14.67 8.76
CA ALA A 47 -27.11 14.60 7.36
C ALA A 47 -26.91 13.23 6.69
N SER A 48 -25.91 12.43 7.09
CA SER A 48 -25.57 11.17 6.42
C SER A 48 -25.60 9.95 7.36
N PRO A 49 -26.47 8.95 7.10
CA PRO A 49 -26.51 7.73 7.91
C PRO A 49 -25.28 6.82 7.71
N GLU A 50 -24.51 7.00 6.63
CA GLU A 50 -23.28 6.23 6.39
C GLU A 50 -22.15 6.70 7.30
N TRP A 51 -21.97 8.02 7.42
CA TRP A 51 -21.00 8.60 8.35
C TRP A 51 -21.34 8.25 9.81
N GLN A 52 -22.63 8.17 10.18
CA GLN A 52 -23.04 7.65 11.50
C GLN A 52 -22.68 6.19 11.75
N ARG A 53 -22.62 5.33 10.72
CA ARG A 53 -22.18 3.93 10.88
C ARG A 53 -20.67 3.88 11.07
N ARG A 54 -19.92 4.63 10.26
CA ARG A 54 -18.45 4.70 10.32
C ARG A 54 -17.95 5.28 11.65
N TYR A 55 -18.59 6.36 12.11
CA TYR A 55 -18.35 6.93 13.44
C TYR A 55 -18.59 5.90 14.56
N ARG A 56 -19.70 5.16 14.51
CA ARG A 56 -19.99 4.07 15.48
C ARG A 56 -18.92 2.96 15.45
N GLN A 57 -18.46 2.55 14.27
CA GLN A 57 -17.38 1.56 14.13
C GLN A 57 -16.06 2.05 14.74
N MET A 58 -15.72 3.34 14.56
CA MET A 58 -14.52 3.93 15.18
C MET A 58 -14.66 4.01 16.71
N VAL A 59 -15.81 4.45 17.23
CA VAL A 59 -16.11 4.45 18.68
C VAL A 59 -15.99 3.04 19.27
N GLU A 60 -16.56 2.04 18.60
CA GLU A 60 -16.49 0.63 19.01
C GLU A 60 -15.05 0.12 19.04
N ALA A 61 -14.25 0.41 18.01
CA ALA A 61 -12.84 0.05 17.96
C ALA A 61 -12.00 0.72 19.07
N VAL A 62 -12.21 2.03 19.31
CA VAL A 62 -11.55 2.77 20.41
C VAL A 62 -11.95 2.19 21.77
N ASN A 63 -13.22 1.87 21.98
CA ASN A 63 -13.71 1.25 23.21
C ASN A 63 -13.16 -0.16 23.40
N LEU A 64 -13.00 -0.96 22.34
CA LEU A 64 -12.33 -2.27 22.41
C LEU A 64 -10.87 -2.09 22.85
N VAL A 65 -10.13 -1.16 22.24
CA VAL A 65 -8.74 -0.86 22.63
C VAL A 65 -8.64 -0.37 24.09
N ARG A 66 -9.59 0.45 24.56
CA ARG A 66 -9.64 0.94 25.95
C ARG A 66 -10.10 -0.10 26.97
N THR A 67 -10.81 -1.15 26.54
CA THR A 67 -11.26 -2.25 27.42
C THR A 67 -10.35 -3.48 27.38
N LEU A 68 -9.29 -3.48 26.56
CA LEU A 68 -8.22 -4.47 26.67
C LEU A 68 -7.59 -4.39 28.07
N PRO A 69 -7.38 -5.53 28.76
CA PRO A 69 -6.80 -5.53 30.08
C PRO A 69 -5.36 -4.99 30.03
N GLU A 70 -5.05 -4.02 30.89
CA GLU A 70 -3.69 -3.55 31.10
C GLU A 70 -2.86 -4.66 31.77
N GLU A 71 -2.27 -5.54 30.97
CA GLU A 71 -1.34 -6.55 31.46
C GLU A 71 -0.06 -5.83 31.98
N PRO A 72 0.23 -5.89 33.29
CA PRO A 72 1.33 -5.13 33.85
C PRO A 72 2.65 -5.69 33.34
N LEU A 73 3.36 -4.90 32.53
CA LEU A 73 4.67 -5.22 31.99
C LEU A 73 5.57 -5.81 33.09
N PRO A 74 6.16 -7.01 32.87
CA PRO A 74 7.05 -7.62 33.84
C PRO A 74 8.14 -6.64 34.27
N ARG A 75 8.43 -6.55 35.58
CA ARG A 75 9.39 -5.57 36.13
C ARG A 75 10.79 -5.66 35.52
N ASP A 76 11.11 -6.80 34.94
CA ASP A 76 12.39 -7.11 34.31
C ASP A 76 12.37 -6.94 32.77
N PHE A 77 11.24 -6.57 32.16
CA PHE A 77 11.11 -6.36 30.72
C PHE A 77 12.06 -5.28 30.19
N SER A 78 12.12 -4.13 30.87
CA SER A 78 13.06 -3.05 30.55
C SER A 78 14.52 -3.47 30.76
N GLN A 79 14.80 -4.29 31.77
CA GLN A 79 16.13 -4.86 32.02
C GLN A 79 16.53 -5.84 30.91
N GLY A 80 15.60 -6.66 30.43
CA GLY A 80 15.80 -7.57 29.30
C GLY A 80 16.13 -6.83 28.00
N ILE A 81 15.38 -5.78 27.67
CA ILE A 81 15.67 -4.93 26.49
C ILE A 81 17.05 -4.26 26.63
N LEU A 82 17.36 -3.67 27.80
CA LEU A 82 18.66 -3.04 28.03
C LEU A 82 19.83 -4.03 27.96
N ALA A 83 19.66 -5.24 28.49
CA ALA A 83 20.65 -6.31 28.37
C ALA A 83 20.86 -6.74 26.91
N GLN A 84 19.77 -6.86 26.13
CA GLN A 84 19.84 -7.21 24.71
C GLN A 84 20.52 -6.12 23.86
N ILE A 85 20.26 -4.84 24.15
CA ILE A 85 20.94 -3.70 23.51
C ILE A 85 22.43 -3.71 23.87
N ALA A 86 22.78 -3.91 25.15
CA ALA A 86 24.17 -4.00 25.59
C ALA A 86 24.92 -5.18 24.92
N GLN A 87 24.25 -6.32 24.74
CA GLN A 87 24.80 -7.49 24.08
C GLN A 87 25.07 -7.25 22.59
N ARG A 88 24.17 -6.56 21.87
CA ARG A 88 24.42 -6.13 20.48
C ARG A 88 25.60 -5.17 20.39
N GLN A 89 25.68 -4.17 21.27
CA GLN A 89 26.81 -3.22 21.28
C GLN A 89 28.16 -3.88 21.61
N GLN A 90 28.18 -5.01 22.31
CA GLN A 90 29.39 -5.80 22.53
C GLN A 90 29.76 -6.66 21.32
N ALA A 91 28.77 -7.25 20.62
CA ALA A 91 28.98 -8.01 19.40
C ALA A 91 29.39 -7.13 18.20
N GLU A 92 28.91 -5.89 18.15
CA GLU A 92 29.21 -4.91 17.10
C GLU A 92 30.52 -4.13 17.33
N ARG A 93 31.25 -4.37 18.45
CA ARG A 93 32.63 -3.86 18.57
C ARG A 93 33.49 -4.56 17.51
N PRO A 94 34.01 -3.84 16.50
CA PRO A 94 34.85 -4.47 15.48
C PRO A 94 36.06 -5.09 16.16
N GLY A 95 36.36 -6.34 15.82
CA GLY A 95 37.39 -7.12 16.50
C GLY A 95 38.70 -6.35 16.62
N GLU A 96 39.10 -6.07 17.86
CA GLU A 96 40.44 -5.61 18.20
C GLU A 96 41.40 -6.70 17.72
N LEU A 97 42.08 -6.43 16.59
CA LEU A 97 42.89 -7.42 15.89
C LEU A 97 43.94 -7.99 16.87
N PRO A 98 44.11 -9.33 16.91
CA PRO A 98 45.08 -9.93 17.82
C PRO A 98 46.48 -9.37 17.52
N PRO A 99 47.29 -9.07 18.55
CA PRO A 99 48.58 -8.42 18.37
C PRO A 99 49.47 -9.27 17.47
N SER A 100 49.91 -8.67 16.36
CA SER A 100 50.77 -9.33 15.39
C SER A 100 52.06 -9.83 16.07
N PRO A 101 52.47 -11.10 15.86
CA PRO A 101 53.72 -11.59 16.42
C PRO A 101 54.90 -10.79 15.86
N PRO A 102 55.98 -10.59 16.65
CA PRO A 102 57.13 -9.80 16.23
C PRO A 102 57.80 -10.41 14.99
N LEU A 103 57.92 -9.60 13.94
CA LEU A 103 58.63 -9.94 12.71
C LEU A 103 60.09 -10.28 13.00
N ALA A 104 60.49 -11.52 12.69
CA ALA A 104 61.89 -11.90 12.63
C ALA A 104 62.54 -11.33 11.37
N GLU A 105 63.79 -10.88 11.50
CA GLU A 105 64.59 -10.29 10.42
C GLU A 105 65.03 -11.33 9.37
N GLY A 106 65.20 -10.88 8.12
CA GLY A 106 65.87 -11.61 7.05
C GLY A 106 64.92 -12.31 6.07
N THR A 107 64.77 -11.83 4.84
CA THR A 107 65.85 -11.78 3.84
C THR A 107 65.46 -10.89 2.66
N ALA A 108 66.46 -10.39 1.93
CA ALA A 108 66.26 -9.42 0.86
C ALA A 108 65.58 -10.02 -0.39
N SER A 109 64.69 -9.26 -1.01
CA SER A 109 64.39 -9.38 -2.44
C SER A 109 64.32 -7.99 -3.08
N LEU A 110 65.30 -7.76 -3.94
CA LEU A 110 65.56 -6.56 -4.70
C LEU A 110 64.49 -6.37 -5.80
N VAL A 111 63.66 -5.33 -5.72
CA VAL A 111 62.89 -4.83 -6.87
C VAL A 111 63.09 -3.32 -6.99
N THR A 112 63.55 -2.90 -8.17
CA THR A 112 64.03 -1.55 -8.46
C THR A 112 62.93 -0.53 -8.71
N VAL A 113 63.26 0.72 -8.38
CA VAL A 113 62.41 1.91 -8.53
C VAL A 113 62.13 2.25 -9.99
N ALA A 114 60.90 2.69 -10.28
CA ALA A 114 60.61 3.60 -11.38
C ALA A 114 59.75 4.78 -10.85
N SER A 115 60.38 5.92 -10.59
CA SER A 115 59.69 7.15 -10.20
C SER A 115 59.18 7.88 -11.44
N SER A 116 57.90 8.26 -11.43
CA SER A 116 57.35 9.25 -12.37
C SER A 116 56.63 10.33 -11.58
N ALA A 117 57.34 11.42 -11.33
CA ALA A 117 56.75 12.68 -10.92
C ALA A 117 56.53 13.55 -12.16
N ASP A 118 55.52 14.43 -12.08
CA ASP A 118 55.10 15.49 -13.03
C ASP A 118 53.82 15.25 -13.82
N ARG A 119 52.68 15.56 -13.17
CA ARG A 119 51.54 16.23 -13.82
C ARG A 119 50.92 17.29 -12.90
N SER A 120 51.53 18.47 -12.89
CA SER A 120 50.85 19.70 -12.45
C SER A 120 49.65 19.99 -13.37
N ASN A 121 48.44 20.10 -12.83
CA ASN A 121 47.29 20.64 -13.56
C ASN A 121 46.60 21.72 -12.73
N ALA A 122 46.67 22.96 -13.21
CA ALA A 122 46.11 24.13 -12.55
C ALA A 122 44.59 24.24 -12.82
N ASN A 123 43.78 24.20 -11.77
CA ASN A 123 42.33 24.39 -11.87
C ASN A 123 41.99 25.87 -12.17
N ARG A 124 41.73 26.19 -13.44
CA ARG A 124 41.12 27.45 -13.87
C ARG A 124 39.62 27.45 -13.58
N LEU A 125 39.23 28.09 -12.48
CA LEU A 125 37.82 28.42 -12.19
C LEU A 125 37.24 29.39 -13.25
N ARG A 126 36.56 28.85 -14.26
CA ARG A 126 35.86 29.63 -15.29
C ARG A 126 34.36 29.70 -14.95
N LYS A 127 33.95 30.73 -14.20
CA LYS A 127 32.52 31.05 -13.96
C LYS A 127 31.83 31.28 -15.31
N LYS A 128 30.97 30.37 -15.76
CA LYS A 128 30.00 30.63 -16.84
C LYS A 128 28.80 31.37 -16.26
N LYS A 129 28.42 32.50 -16.85
CA LYS A 129 27.11 33.13 -16.62
C LYS A 129 26.05 32.34 -17.40
N SER A 130 25.05 31.81 -16.74
CA SER A 130 23.88 31.21 -17.39
C SER A 130 22.93 32.32 -17.87
N THR A 131 22.96 32.63 -19.15
CA THR A 131 21.89 33.38 -19.81
C THR A 131 20.72 32.45 -20.08
N VAL A 132 19.77 32.36 -19.14
CA VAL A 132 18.45 31.75 -19.41
C VAL A 132 17.78 32.61 -20.48
N SER A 133 17.40 32.02 -21.62
CA SER A 133 16.78 32.77 -22.71
C SER A 133 15.33 33.12 -22.34
N PRO A 134 14.82 34.31 -22.68
CA PRO A 134 13.45 34.71 -22.36
C PRO A 134 12.38 33.84 -23.03
N ALA A 135 12.76 33.07 -24.07
CA ALA A 135 11.91 32.09 -24.72
C ALA A 135 11.40 30.99 -23.75
N TRP A 136 12.21 30.56 -22.78
CA TRP A 136 11.80 29.53 -21.81
C TRP A 136 10.74 30.02 -20.82
N LEU A 137 10.78 31.31 -20.45
CA LEU A 137 9.75 31.92 -19.60
C LEU A 137 8.42 32.10 -20.35
N ALA A 138 8.47 32.43 -21.64
CA ALA A 138 7.27 32.49 -22.48
C ALA A 138 6.61 31.10 -22.65
N LEU A 139 7.41 30.05 -22.85
CA LEU A 139 6.91 28.67 -22.99
C LEU A 139 6.25 28.17 -21.69
N ALA A 140 6.87 28.43 -20.53
CA ALA A 140 6.28 28.11 -19.23
C ALA A 140 4.94 28.82 -18.98
N ALA A 141 4.81 30.09 -19.38
CA ALA A 141 3.55 30.84 -19.27
C ALA A 141 2.42 30.24 -20.13
N CYS A 142 2.72 29.82 -21.36
CA CYS A 142 1.73 29.19 -22.24
C CYS A 142 1.19 27.86 -21.69
N VAL A 143 2.05 27.04 -21.06
CA VAL A 143 1.64 25.76 -20.47
C VAL A 143 0.64 25.96 -19.31
N VAL A 144 0.89 26.96 -18.44
CA VAL A 144 -0.02 27.28 -17.32
C VAL A 144 -1.39 27.74 -17.82
N VAL A 145 -1.44 28.55 -18.88
CA VAL A 145 -2.71 29.00 -19.49
C VAL A 145 -3.47 27.84 -20.12
N ALA A 146 -2.77 26.92 -20.82
CA ALA A 146 -3.39 25.75 -21.43
C ALA A 146 -4.00 24.78 -20.39
N MET A 147 -3.29 24.53 -19.28
CA MET A 147 -3.81 23.71 -18.18
C MET A 147 -5.02 24.36 -17.49
N GLY A 148 -4.99 25.69 -17.30
CA GLY A 148 -6.14 26.44 -16.76
C GLY A 148 -7.40 26.33 -17.64
N LEU A 149 -7.25 26.42 -18.97
CA LEU A 149 -8.37 26.27 -19.90
C LEU A 149 -8.93 24.83 -19.94
N GLY A 150 -8.06 23.82 -19.88
CA GLY A 150 -8.48 22.41 -19.88
C GLY A 150 -9.36 22.06 -18.68
N ILE A 151 -8.97 22.53 -17.48
CA ILE A 151 -9.74 22.33 -16.25
C ILE A 151 -11.11 23.03 -16.34
N ALA A 152 -11.16 24.26 -16.84
CA ALA A 152 -12.42 25.03 -16.96
C ALA A 152 -13.44 24.39 -17.92
N LEU A 153 -12.98 23.72 -18.99
CA LEU A 153 -13.84 22.97 -19.91
C LEU A 153 -14.37 21.68 -19.28
N GLN A 154 -13.57 21.01 -18.44
CA GLN A 154 -13.96 19.74 -17.82
C GLN A 154 -14.94 19.93 -16.64
N THR A 155 -15.00 21.12 -16.04
CA THR A 155 -15.94 21.48 -14.97
C THR A 155 -17.30 22.02 -15.44
N GLY A 156 -17.62 21.93 -16.74
CA GLY A 156 -18.99 22.14 -17.23
C GLY A 156 -19.55 23.57 -17.15
N MET A 157 -18.71 24.60 -17.14
CA MET A 157 -19.15 26.01 -16.98
C MET A 157 -19.81 26.66 -18.22
N PHE A 158 -20.32 25.87 -19.17
CA PHE A 158 -21.09 26.36 -20.31
C PHE A 158 -22.40 25.59 -20.47
N GLU A 159 -23.42 25.99 -19.72
CA GLU A 159 -24.81 25.65 -20.06
C GLU A 159 -25.17 26.35 -21.38
N GLN A 160 -25.42 25.56 -22.43
CA GLN A 160 -25.89 26.06 -23.71
C GLN A 160 -27.36 25.67 -23.89
N ASP A 161 -28.25 26.64 -23.71
CA ASP A 161 -29.67 26.54 -24.00
C ASP A 161 -29.90 26.00 -25.44
N GLN A 162 -30.47 24.80 -25.55
CA GLN A 162 -30.96 24.26 -26.83
C GLN A 162 -32.47 24.02 -26.78
N ASN A 163 -33.22 25.08 -27.13
CA ASN A 163 -34.60 24.94 -27.57
C ASN A 163 -34.66 24.03 -28.81
N GLN A 164 -35.30 22.86 -28.69
CA GLN A 164 -35.59 22.02 -29.84
C GLN A 164 -36.77 22.58 -30.64
N VAL A 165 -36.49 22.95 -31.90
CA VAL A 165 -37.52 23.28 -32.89
C VAL A 165 -38.04 21.98 -33.51
N ALA A 166 -39.33 21.71 -33.36
CA ALA A 166 -39.98 20.56 -33.99
C ALA A 166 -40.09 20.74 -35.51
N VAL A 167 -39.73 19.69 -36.27
CA VAL A 167 -40.00 19.60 -37.71
C VAL A 167 -40.85 18.35 -37.97
N ASN A 168 -42.04 18.58 -38.54
CA ASN A 168 -42.95 17.51 -39.00
C ASN A 168 -42.41 16.81 -40.25
N GLY A 169 -42.65 15.50 -40.39
CA GLY A 169 -42.35 14.79 -41.64
C GLY A 169 -42.71 13.30 -41.71
N GLY A 170 -43.97 12.99 -42.04
CA GLY A 170 -44.33 11.96 -43.03
C GLY A 170 -44.23 10.45 -42.70
N ASP A 171 -45.41 9.82 -42.60
CA ASP A 171 -45.78 8.47 -43.09
C ASP A 171 -44.82 7.27 -42.94
N GLN A 172 -45.26 6.25 -42.17
CA GLN A 172 -45.75 5.00 -42.78
C GLN A 172 -46.52 4.05 -41.82
N THR A 173 -47.74 3.71 -42.25
CA THR A 173 -48.55 2.47 -42.11
C THR A 173 -48.75 1.72 -40.76
N PRO A 174 -49.93 1.07 -40.56
CA PRO A 174 -50.34 0.52 -39.26
C PRO A 174 -50.27 -1.01 -39.17
N ILE A 175 -49.88 -1.56 -38.00
CA ILE A 175 -50.12 -2.97 -37.66
C ILE A 175 -50.66 -3.11 -36.21
N SER A 176 -51.90 -3.60 -36.15
CA SER A 176 -52.56 -4.41 -35.12
C SER A 176 -52.19 -4.28 -33.63
N ALA A 177 -53.19 -3.88 -32.84
CA ALA A 177 -53.25 -4.19 -31.40
C ALA A 177 -53.42 -5.70 -31.13
N PRO A 178 -53.16 -6.14 -29.89
CA PRO A 178 -54.27 -6.73 -29.13
C PRO A 178 -54.50 -6.10 -27.75
N LYS A 179 -55.71 -6.30 -27.23
CA LYS A 179 -56.19 -5.78 -25.94
C LYS A 179 -55.50 -6.46 -24.75
N GLY A 180 -55.11 -5.66 -23.76
CA GLY A 180 -54.87 -6.09 -22.38
C GLY A 180 -55.78 -5.29 -21.44
N THR A 181 -56.54 -5.97 -20.57
CA THR A 181 -57.59 -5.38 -19.74
C THR A 181 -57.21 -5.29 -18.26
N LEU A 182 -57.93 -4.39 -17.55
CA LEU A 182 -58.20 -4.36 -16.10
C LEU A 182 -57.26 -3.57 -15.16
N ALA A 183 -57.89 -2.54 -14.57
CA ALA A 183 -57.95 -2.22 -13.15
C ALA A 183 -56.68 -1.82 -12.37
N ALA A 184 -56.67 -0.57 -11.89
CA ALA A 184 -56.54 -0.28 -10.45
C ALA A 184 -57.06 1.13 -10.10
N ASN A 185 -58.05 1.15 -9.19
CA ASN A 185 -58.39 2.15 -8.18
C ASN A 185 -57.93 3.61 -8.33
N SER A 186 -58.93 4.49 -8.42
CA SER A 186 -58.93 5.77 -7.71
C SER A 186 -58.72 5.54 -6.21
N ASP A 187 -57.94 6.39 -5.54
CA ASP A 187 -58.39 6.94 -4.26
C ASP A 187 -57.83 8.35 -4.01
N SER A 188 -58.53 9.12 -3.19
CA SER A 188 -58.43 10.59 -3.19
C SER A 188 -57.59 11.12 -2.02
N GLN A 189 -56.57 11.94 -2.28
CA GLN A 189 -55.96 12.78 -1.25
C GLN A 189 -56.54 14.19 -1.25
N LYS A 190 -56.88 14.66 -0.05
CA LYS A 190 -57.62 15.90 0.22
C LYS A 190 -56.67 16.98 0.74
N GLU A 191 -57.06 18.23 0.47
CA GLU A 191 -56.28 19.45 0.71
C GLU A 191 -55.87 19.73 2.17
N SER A 192 -54.67 20.33 2.26
CA SER A 192 -54.18 21.40 3.16
C SER A 192 -54.83 21.69 4.52
N GLU A 193 -53.98 21.93 5.52
CA GLU A 193 -54.06 23.15 6.35
C GLU A 193 -52.72 23.54 7.00
N LYS A 194 -52.44 24.85 7.03
CA LYS A 194 -51.47 25.59 7.89
C LYS A 194 -52.34 26.50 8.79
N PRO A 195 -51.96 26.88 10.03
CA PRO A 195 -50.70 27.55 10.36
C PRO A 195 -50.02 26.90 11.61
N ALA A 196 -49.10 27.47 12.40
CA ALA A 196 -48.54 28.83 12.49
C ALA A 196 -47.05 28.80 12.94
N ILE A 197 -46.50 29.96 13.30
CA ILE A 197 -45.17 30.11 13.93
C ILE A 197 -45.29 31.14 15.07
N GLU A 198 -44.80 30.80 16.26
CA GLU A 198 -44.46 31.77 17.31
C GLU A 198 -43.07 31.41 17.88
N LYS A 199 -42.23 32.41 18.14
CA LYS A 199 -40.82 32.24 18.52
C LYS A 199 -40.57 32.78 19.93
N THR A 200 -39.86 31.99 20.73
CA THR A 200 -39.06 32.48 21.87
C THR A 200 -37.74 31.69 21.90
N PRO A 201 -36.56 32.32 22.00
CA PRO A 201 -35.29 31.61 22.02
C PRO A 201 -35.06 30.98 23.41
N ALA A 202 -34.81 29.67 23.43
CA ALA A 202 -34.27 28.98 24.59
C ALA A 202 -32.73 28.89 24.47
N ASP A 203 -32.04 28.80 25.61
CA ASP A 203 -30.59 28.61 25.71
C ASP A 203 -30.10 27.39 24.91
N PRO A 204 -28.82 27.38 24.45
CA PRO A 204 -28.29 26.30 23.64
C PRO A 204 -28.35 24.96 24.38
N GLN A 205 -29.26 24.10 23.95
CA GLN A 205 -29.29 22.70 24.36
C GLN A 205 -27.98 22.03 23.94
N GLY A 206 -27.43 21.19 24.82
CA GLY A 206 -26.21 20.42 24.53
C GLY A 206 -26.36 19.54 23.31
N SER A 207 -25.22 19.15 22.71
CA SER A 207 -25.18 18.33 21.49
C SER A 207 -26.08 17.09 21.62
N PRO A 208 -26.90 16.76 20.60
CA PRO A 208 -27.77 15.58 20.62
C PRO A 208 -26.98 14.27 20.51
N PHE A 209 -25.67 14.35 20.25
CA PHE A 209 -24.77 13.19 20.25
C PHE A 209 -24.17 13.02 21.65
N PRO A 210 -24.32 11.85 22.29
CA PRO A 210 -23.75 11.61 23.61
C PRO A 210 -22.22 11.68 23.53
N ASP A 211 -21.63 12.36 24.51
CA ASP A 211 -20.17 12.47 24.61
C ASP A 211 -19.53 11.09 24.84
N VAL A 212 -18.26 10.93 24.49
CA VAL A 212 -17.54 9.64 24.62
C VAL A 212 -17.55 9.15 26.08
N GLU A 213 -17.47 10.07 27.04
CA GLU A 213 -17.62 9.77 28.47
C GLU A 213 -19.05 9.35 28.87
N GLN A 214 -20.08 9.81 28.16
CA GLN A 214 -21.47 9.42 28.45
C GLN A 214 -21.81 8.04 27.88
N LEU A 215 -21.22 7.67 26.73
CA LEU A 215 -21.32 6.32 26.17
C LEU A 215 -20.55 5.30 27.01
N ALA A 216 -19.35 5.64 27.52
CA ALA A 216 -18.53 4.73 28.33
C ALA A 216 -19.16 4.36 29.70
N ASN A 217 -20.04 5.22 30.23
CA ASN A 217 -20.65 5.04 31.55
C ASN A 217 -22.00 4.29 31.57
N GLN A 218 -22.52 3.83 30.42
CA GLN A 218 -23.69 2.94 30.38
C GLN A 218 -23.28 1.47 30.61
N GLN A 219 -22.89 1.13 31.84
CA GLN A 219 -22.51 -0.24 32.22
C GLN A 219 -23.70 -1.06 32.74
N ASN A 220 -23.75 -2.33 32.32
CA ASN A 220 -24.62 -3.35 32.91
C ASN A 220 -24.27 -3.56 34.41
N PRO A 221 -25.24 -3.90 35.27
CA PRO A 221 -24.94 -4.28 36.65
C PRO A 221 -24.14 -5.59 36.69
N LEU A 222 -22.98 -5.55 37.35
CA LEU A 222 -22.14 -6.73 37.57
C LEU A 222 -22.84 -7.75 38.51
N PRO A 223 -22.62 -9.06 38.33
CA PRO A 223 -23.05 -10.06 39.30
C PRO A 223 -22.31 -9.89 40.64
N GLN A 224 -23.00 -10.15 41.75
CA GLN A 224 -22.37 -10.15 43.07
C GLN A 224 -21.51 -11.42 43.25
N GLU A 225 -20.23 -11.26 43.59
CA GLU A 225 -19.38 -12.37 44.02
C GLU A 225 -19.66 -12.72 45.50
N GLU A 226 -19.97 -13.98 45.77
CA GLU A 226 -20.06 -14.51 47.13
C GLU A 226 -18.66 -14.74 47.72
N SER A 227 -18.44 -14.32 48.96
CA SER A 227 -17.20 -14.57 49.72
C SER A 227 -17.33 -15.81 50.61
N ALA A 228 -16.38 -16.76 50.54
CA ALA A 228 -16.14 -17.72 51.63
C ALA A 228 -14.74 -18.40 51.62
N MET A 229 -14.09 -18.37 52.79
CA MET A 229 -13.02 -19.26 53.33
C MET A 229 -11.66 -19.32 52.60
N ASP A 230 -10.55 -18.79 53.12
CA ASP A 230 -9.81 -19.09 54.38
C ASP A 230 -8.96 -20.39 54.37
N ALA A 231 -7.82 -20.35 55.08
CA ALA A 231 -6.67 -21.26 55.12
C ALA A 231 -5.74 -21.24 53.86
N GLY A 232 -4.42 -21.06 53.95
CA GLY A 232 -3.54 -20.79 55.09
C GLY A 232 -2.31 -21.70 55.12
N GLU A 233 -1.15 -21.22 54.68
CA GLU A 233 0.16 -21.78 55.10
C GLU A 233 1.32 -20.79 54.87
N GLU A 234 2.20 -20.67 55.88
CA GLU A 234 3.38 -19.81 55.83
C GLU A 234 4.57 -20.51 55.14
N LYS A 235 5.40 -19.77 54.39
CA LYS A 235 6.83 -20.10 54.28
C LYS A 235 7.72 -18.90 53.96
N ASN A 236 8.50 -18.51 54.98
CA ASN A 236 9.58 -17.54 54.89
C ASN A 236 10.59 -17.88 53.78
N ARG A 237 10.97 -16.89 52.96
CA ARG A 237 12.31 -16.80 52.36
C ARG A 237 12.87 -15.38 52.43
N ASN A 238 14.06 -15.28 53.02
CA ASN A 238 14.82 -14.04 53.17
C ASN A 238 15.26 -13.47 51.80
N GLY A 239 15.16 -12.16 51.63
CA GLY A 239 15.70 -11.43 50.48
C GLY A 239 16.34 -10.10 50.92
N PHE A 240 17.63 -9.93 50.61
CA PHE A 240 18.43 -8.76 51.01
C PHE A 240 17.88 -7.45 50.41
N ARG A 241 17.81 -6.38 51.23
CA ARG A 241 17.55 -5.01 50.76
C ARG A 241 18.86 -4.21 50.64
N ILE A 242 19.36 -4.03 49.43
CA ILE A 242 20.44 -3.06 49.15
C ILE A 242 19.80 -1.74 48.73
N ARG A 243 20.00 -0.68 49.53
CA ARG A 243 19.57 0.69 49.18
C ARG A 243 20.70 1.43 48.44
N VAL A 244 20.65 1.44 47.11
CA VAL A 244 21.51 2.33 46.31
C VAL A 244 20.83 3.69 46.18
N ARG A 245 21.47 4.75 46.68
CA ARG A 245 21.08 6.14 46.41
C ARG A 245 21.76 6.62 45.13
N THR A 246 21.02 6.82 44.05
CA THR A 246 21.51 7.55 42.88
C THR A 246 21.28 9.06 43.06
N LYS A 247 22.20 9.88 42.55
CA LYS A 247 22.09 11.35 42.59
C LYS A 247 21.11 11.83 41.51
N PRO A 248 20.33 12.90 41.77
CA PRO A 248 19.54 13.53 40.72
C PRO A 248 20.43 14.38 39.81
N GLY A 249 20.14 14.39 38.50
CA GLY A 249 20.67 15.38 37.57
C GLY A 249 21.47 14.81 36.40
N GLN A 250 20.77 14.40 35.34
CA GLN A 250 20.89 14.97 33.98
C GLN A 250 19.96 14.18 33.05
N GLY A 251 18.79 14.76 32.75
CA GLY A 251 17.96 14.28 31.65
C GLY A 251 18.67 14.55 30.33
N LYS A 252 18.65 13.56 29.44
CA LYS A 252 19.04 13.73 28.04
C LYS A 252 17.82 13.37 27.21
N ASP A 253 17.37 14.31 26.39
CA ASP A 253 16.12 14.19 25.66
C ASP A 253 16.15 12.96 24.74
N MET A 254 15.12 12.12 24.83
CA MET A 254 14.88 11.06 23.86
C MET A 254 14.00 11.61 22.73
N PRO A 255 14.26 11.26 21.47
CA PRO A 255 13.40 11.68 20.37
C PRO A 255 12.01 11.05 20.50
N GLU A 256 10.98 11.89 20.47
CA GLU A 256 9.59 11.44 20.37
C GLU A 256 9.34 10.75 19.02
N THR A 257 8.34 9.87 18.99
CA THR A 257 7.81 9.16 17.81
C THR A 257 8.72 8.10 17.17
N MET A 258 8.69 6.89 17.75
CA MET A 258 8.98 5.67 16.99
C MET A 258 7.69 5.24 16.26
N VAL A 259 7.65 5.45 14.94
CA VAL A 259 6.48 5.11 14.11
C VAL A 259 6.25 3.59 14.13
N ARG A 260 5.06 3.14 14.55
CA ARG A 260 4.66 1.73 14.48
C ARG A 260 4.23 1.39 13.05
N PRO A 261 4.61 0.22 12.49
CA PRO A 261 4.11 -0.21 11.18
C PRO A 261 2.59 -0.48 11.22
N PRO A 262 1.87 -0.27 10.11
CA PRO A 262 0.41 -0.36 10.06
C PRO A 262 -0.12 -1.78 10.30
N ALA A 263 -1.29 -1.88 10.95
CA ALA A 263 -1.87 -3.14 11.42
C ALA A 263 -2.32 -4.12 10.31
N ILE A 264 -2.36 -3.68 9.06
CA ILE A 264 -2.89 -4.45 7.91
C ILE A 264 -2.07 -5.73 7.65
N ALA A 265 -0.78 -5.75 8.00
CA ALA A 265 0.08 -6.95 7.85
C ALA A 265 -0.27 -8.12 8.81
N ARG A 266 -1.33 -8.01 9.63
CA ARG A 266 -1.79 -9.07 10.55
C ARG A 266 -3.02 -9.85 10.07
N SER A 267 -3.63 -9.49 8.94
CA SER A 267 -4.68 -10.33 8.33
C SER A 267 -4.12 -11.56 7.60
N VAL A 268 -2.80 -11.64 7.42
CA VAL A 268 -2.14 -12.69 6.63
C VAL A 268 -2.07 -13.99 7.42
N TYR A 269 -2.62 -15.08 6.86
CA TYR A 269 -2.85 -16.39 7.49
C TYR A 269 -1.81 -16.80 8.54
N ASN A 270 -2.22 -17.04 9.78
CA ASN A 270 -1.35 -17.68 10.77
C ASN A 270 -1.29 -19.18 10.46
N LEU A 271 -0.51 -19.55 9.45
CA LEU A 271 -0.10 -20.93 9.25
C LEU A 271 0.74 -21.31 10.45
N GLU A 272 0.40 -22.43 11.10
CA GLU A 272 1.25 -22.94 12.17
C GLU A 272 2.53 -23.51 11.55
N LYS A 273 3.64 -23.47 12.28
CA LYS A 273 4.95 -23.93 11.78
C LYS A 273 5.00 -25.42 11.39
N GLN A 274 3.91 -26.16 11.62
CA GLN A 274 3.72 -27.53 11.18
C GLN A 274 3.10 -27.61 9.77
N ASP A 275 2.25 -26.65 9.40
CA ASP A 275 1.61 -26.58 8.07
C ASP A 275 2.55 -25.99 7.00
N ASP A 276 3.49 -25.12 7.41
CA ASP A 276 4.42 -24.44 6.48
C ASP A 276 5.45 -25.37 5.81
N GLN A 277 5.79 -26.53 6.38
CA GLN A 277 6.97 -27.31 5.93
C GLN A 277 6.89 -27.84 4.49
N GLY A 278 5.69 -27.86 3.87
CA GLY A 278 5.51 -28.18 2.45
C GLY A 278 5.59 -26.97 1.50
N LEU A 279 5.37 -25.75 1.99
CA LEU A 279 5.22 -24.54 1.18
C LEU A 279 6.56 -23.93 0.73
N ASP A 280 7.64 -24.17 1.47
CA ASP A 280 9.00 -23.70 1.18
C ASP A 280 9.57 -24.25 -0.15
N GLN A 281 9.14 -25.44 -0.55
CA GLN A 281 9.74 -26.21 -1.65
C GLN A 281 8.74 -26.57 -2.77
N SER A 282 7.46 -26.22 -2.61
CA SER A 282 6.46 -26.48 -3.65
C SER A 282 6.54 -25.44 -4.76
N GLU A 283 6.85 -25.91 -5.97
CA GLU A 283 6.61 -25.16 -7.19
C GLU A 283 5.09 -24.97 -7.39
N LEU A 284 4.71 -23.91 -8.10
CA LEU A 284 3.30 -23.66 -8.43
C LEU A 284 2.75 -24.81 -9.28
N ILE A 285 1.53 -25.27 -8.96
CA ILE A 285 0.88 -26.37 -9.68
C ILE A 285 0.50 -25.87 -11.08
N PRO A 286 0.93 -26.55 -12.17
CA PRO A 286 0.44 -26.24 -13.50
C PRO A 286 -1.04 -26.62 -13.62
N ILE A 287 -1.87 -25.65 -13.96
CA ILE A 287 -3.32 -25.85 -14.17
C ILE A 287 -3.56 -25.98 -15.68
N ASP A 288 -3.33 -27.19 -16.21
CA ASP A 288 -3.37 -27.46 -17.65
C ASP A 288 -4.80 -27.48 -18.23
N ASP A 289 -5.83 -27.77 -17.41
CA ASP A 289 -7.23 -27.78 -17.86
C ASP A 289 -7.85 -26.38 -17.72
N PRO A 290 -8.21 -25.70 -18.84
CA PRO A 290 -8.80 -24.37 -18.79
C PRO A 290 -10.19 -24.35 -18.15
N ASN A 291 -10.92 -25.46 -18.14
CA ASN A 291 -12.23 -25.55 -17.49
C ASN A 291 -12.07 -25.51 -15.97
N VAL A 292 -11.11 -26.28 -15.44
CA VAL A 292 -10.76 -26.29 -14.01
C VAL A 292 -10.22 -24.93 -13.57
N SER A 293 -9.35 -24.30 -14.38
CA SER A 293 -8.87 -22.94 -14.09
C SER A 293 -10.02 -21.93 -14.06
N THR A 294 -10.96 -22.01 -15.02
CA THR A 294 -12.11 -21.09 -15.08
C THR A 294 -13.08 -21.31 -13.92
N GLU A 295 -13.31 -22.56 -13.54
CA GLU A 295 -14.12 -22.92 -12.37
C GLU A 295 -13.51 -22.37 -11.08
N LEU A 296 -12.19 -22.56 -10.87
CA LEU A 296 -11.48 -22.04 -9.70
C LEU A 296 -11.50 -20.51 -9.65
N VAL A 297 -11.26 -19.82 -10.77
CA VAL A 297 -11.36 -18.35 -10.81
C VAL A 297 -12.78 -17.91 -10.42
N ASN A 298 -13.81 -18.38 -11.12
CA ASN A 298 -15.22 -18.02 -10.84
C ASN A 298 -15.70 -18.38 -9.42
N TRP A 299 -15.02 -19.32 -8.76
CA TRP A 299 -15.32 -19.72 -7.40
C TRP A 299 -14.61 -18.84 -6.36
N ILE A 300 -13.35 -18.46 -6.61
CA ILE A 300 -12.55 -17.63 -5.70
C ILE A 300 -12.95 -16.16 -5.84
N ASP A 301 -12.88 -15.62 -7.06
CA ASP A 301 -13.26 -14.26 -7.46
C ASP A 301 -14.76 -14.07 -7.20
N ALA A 302 -15.08 -13.29 -6.18
CA ALA A 302 -16.43 -13.15 -5.65
C ALA A 302 -17.15 -11.91 -6.20
N ASP A 303 -16.40 -10.90 -6.65
CA ASP A 303 -16.94 -9.68 -7.28
C ASP A 303 -16.90 -9.70 -8.82
N GLN A 304 -16.24 -10.70 -9.41
CA GLN A 304 -16.10 -10.96 -10.85
C GLN A 304 -15.26 -9.91 -11.58
N ASN A 305 -14.28 -9.31 -10.89
CA ASN A 305 -13.37 -8.32 -11.49
C ASN A 305 -12.22 -8.94 -12.31
N GLY A 306 -11.93 -10.25 -12.16
CA GLY A 306 -10.87 -10.99 -12.85
C GLY A 306 -9.53 -11.09 -12.11
N ASP A 307 -9.32 -10.30 -11.07
CA ASP A 307 -8.15 -10.28 -10.18
C ASP A 307 -8.50 -10.81 -8.78
N ILE A 308 -7.93 -11.96 -8.42
CA ILE A 308 -8.12 -12.56 -7.10
C ILE A 308 -7.43 -11.71 -6.02
N SER A 309 -8.22 -11.12 -5.10
CA SER A 309 -7.73 -10.30 -3.99
C SER A 309 -7.49 -11.10 -2.69
N ASP A 310 -6.68 -10.56 -1.77
CA ASP A 310 -6.37 -11.23 -0.49
C ASP A 310 -7.65 -11.54 0.33
N PRO A 311 -8.66 -10.63 0.43
CA PRO A 311 -9.93 -10.93 1.09
C PRO A 311 -10.73 -12.05 0.43
N GLU A 312 -10.68 -12.19 -0.89
CA GLU A 312 -11.40 -13.25 -1.62
C GLU A 312 -10.77 -14.61 -1.42
N MET A 313 -9.43 -14.68 -1.39
CA MET A 313 -8.71 -15.90 -1.00
C MET A 313 -9.09 -16.34 0.42
N GLN A 314 -9.26 -15.39 1.34
CA GLN A 314 -9.73 -15.68 2.70
C GLN A 314 -11.19 -16.14 2.72
N GLN A 315 -12.07 -15.48 1.98
CA GLN A 315 -13.46 -15.91 1.84
C GLN A 315 -13.60 -17.27 1.14
N ALA A 316 -12.74 -17.60 0.18
CA ALA A 316 -12.67 -18.91 -0.46
C ALA A 316 -12.28 -19.98 0.57
N TRP A 317 -11.22 -19.74 1.36
CA TRP A 317 -10.85 -20.63 2.47
C TRP A 317 -11.96 -20.81 3.50
N PHE A 318 -12.61 -19.73 3.95
CA PHE A 318 -13.73 -19.81 4.89
C PHE A 318 -15.01 -20.44 4.31
N ARG A 319 -15.17 -20.46 2.99
CA ARG A 319 -16.22 -21.22 2.28
C ARG A 319 -15.86 -22.72 2.23
N PHE A 320 -14.59 -23.03 1.98
CA PHE A 320 -14.06 -24.38 1.89
C PHE A 320 -14.03 -25.11 3.23
N SER A 321 -13.60 -24.43 4.30
CA SER A 321 -13.36 -25.04 5.62
C SER A 321 -14.62 -25.29 6.46
N LYS A 322 -15.82 -24.99 5.95
CA LYS A 322 -17.09 -25.15 6.69
C LYS A 322 -17.80 -26.45 6.29
N PRO A 323 -17.85 -27.47 7.16
CA PRO A 323 -18.41 -28.78 6.81
C PRO A 323 -19.93 -28.78 6.60
N ASP A 324 -20.65 -27.84 7.21
CA ASP A 324 -22.13 -27.83 7.24
C ASP A 324 -22.79 -26.97 6.16
N MET A 325 -22.03 -26.15 5.42
CA MET A 325 -22.59 -25.46 4.26
C MET A 325 -22.63 -26.42 3.08
N GLN A 326 -23.72 -26.41 2.30
CA GLN A 326 -23.78 -27.12 1.03
C GLN A 326 -22.54 -26.74 0.23
N ALA A 327 -21.61 -27.69 0.06
CA ALA A 327 -20.32 -27.39 -0.52
C ALA A 327 -20.57 -26.72 -1.88
N PRO A 328 -20.02 -25.51 -2.11
CA PRO A 328 -20.15 -24.86 -3.40
C PRO A 328 -19.66 -25.85 -4.46
N ALA A 329 -20.39 -25.95 -5.56
CA ALA A 329 -20.32 -27.08 -6.49
C ALA A 329 -19.04 -27.09 -7.34
N ILE A 330 -17.90 -27.26 -6.68
CA ILE A 330 -16.60 -27.57 -7.26
C ILE A 330 -16.66 -29.00 -7.81
N THR A 331 -16.30 -29.17 -9.08
CA THR A 331 -16.32 -30.48 -9.73
C THR A 331 -15.24 -31.42 -9.17
N GLU A 332 -15.48 -32.73 -9.28
CA GLU A 332 -14.55 -33.78 -8.83
C GLU A 332 -13.13 -33.66 -9.45
N PRO A 333 -12.94 -33.31 -10.74
CA PRO A 333 -11.61 -33.02 -11.29
C PRO A 333 -10.90 -31.88 -10.57
N THR A 334 -11.63 -30.81 -10.21
CA THR A 334 -11.07 -29.66 -9.51
C THR A 334 -10.69 -30.01 -8.06
N LEU A 335 -11.50 -30.83 -7.37
CA LEU A 335 -11.10 -31.37 -6.05
C LEU A 335 -9.83 -32.22 -6.13
N LYS A 336 -9.69 -33.06 -7.17
CA LYS A 336 -8.48 -33.87 -7.42
C LYS A 336 -7.25 -33.06 -7.83
N LEU A 337 -7.42 -31.85 -8.36
CA LEU A 337 -6.32 -30.92 -8.61
C LEU A 337 -5.83 -30.26 -7.30
N ILE A 338 -6.73 -30.06 -6.33
CA ILE A 338 -6.38 -29.51 -5.02
C ILE A 338 -5.74 -30.60 -4.14
N ASP A 339 -6.29 -31.83 -4.11
CA ASP A 339 -5.78 -33.00 -3.37
C ASP A 339 -4.49 -33.56 -4.04
N HIS A 340 -3.37 -32.86 -3.83
CA HIS A 340 -2.11 -33.11 -4.53
C HIS A 340 -1.41 -34.40 -4.05
N ASP A 341 -1.52 -34.75 -2.76
CA ASP A 341 -0.99 -36.04 -2.27
C ASP A 341 -1.97 -37.23 -2.47
N MET A 342 -3.18 -36.95 -2.96
CA MET A 342 -4.25 -37.91 -3.24
C MET A 342 -4.72 -38.71 -2.00
N ASN A 343 -4.68 -38.11 -0.81
CA ASN A 343 -5.10 -38.77 0.44
C ASN A 343 -6.62 -38.69 0.72
N GLU A 344 -7.40 -38.09 -0.19
CA GLU A 344 -8.83 -37.78 -0.07
C GLU A 344 -9.15 -36.68 0.97
N LYS A 345 -8.15 -35.93 1.44
CA LYS A 345 -8.29 -34.80 2.38
C LYS A 345 -7.37 -33.65 1.99
N ILE A 346 -7.98 -32.64 1.39
CA ILE A 346 -7.33 -31.37 1.08
C ILE A 346 -6.86 -30.69 2.38
N SER A 347 -5.54 -30.55 2.50
CA SER A 347 -4.90 -29.76 3.56
C SER A 347 -4.97 -28.25 3.28
N ALA A 348 -4.68 -27.44 4.30
CA ALA A 348 -4.57 -25.98 4.13
C ALA A 348 -3.43 -25.60 3.16
N ALA A 349 -2.29 -26.29 3.25
CA ALA A 349 -1.13 -26.03 2.38
C ALA A 349 -1.45 -26.29 0.90
N GLU A 350 -2.11 -27.41 0.60
CA GLU A 350 -2.55 -27.75 -0.76
C GLU A 350 -3.53 -26.73 -1.32
N PHE A 351 -4.57 -26.39 -0.55
CA PHE A 351 -5.53 -25.36 -0.93
C PHE A 351 -4.86 -24.01 -1.21
N HIS A 352 -3.93 -23.59 -0.34
CA HIS A 352 -3.15 -22.37 -0.55
C HIS A 352 -2.25 -22.43 -1.78
N LEU A 353 -1.64 -23.58 -2.07
CA LEU A 353 -0.83 -23.80 -3.26
C LEU A 353 -1.67 -23.74 -4.54
N THR A 354 -2.87 -24.33 -4.56
CA THR A 354 -3.79 -24.18 -5.70
C THR A 354 -4.23 -22.73 -5.88
N ILE A 355 -4.69 -22.04 -4.83
CA ILE A 355 -5.10 -20.62 -4.96
C ILE A 355 -3.94 -19.74 -5.42
N ALA A 356 -2.73 -19.93 -4.88
CA ALA A 356 -1.55 -19.21 -5.35
C ALA A 356 -1.31 -19.45 -6.85
N SER A 357 -1.43 -20.69 -7.31
CA SER A 357 -1.28 -21.06 -8.72
C SER A 357 -2.35 -20.44 -9.63
N VAL A 358 -3.61 -20.40 -9.19
CA VAL A 358 -4.69 -19.70 -9.91
C VAL A 358 -4.41 -18.20 -10.00
N ARG A 359 -4.04 -17.56 -8.89
CA ARG A 359 -3.73 -16.12 -8.82
C ARG A 359 -2.50 -15.74 -9.66
N TRP A 360 -1.49 -16.60 -9.68
CA TRP A 360 -0.32 -16.42 -10.53
C TRP A 360 -0.70 -16.44 -12.02
N ASN A 361 -1.67 -17.26 -12.40
CA ASN A 361 -2.14 -17.36 -13.77
C ASN A 361 -3.10 -16.22 -14.15
N SER A 362 -3.94 -15.74 -13.22
CA SER A 362 -4.92 -14.67 -13.49
C SER A 362 -4.29 -13.29 -13.70
N SER A 363 -3.32 -12.87 -12.87
CA SER A 363 -2.82 -11.49 -12.87
C SER A 363 -1.41 -11.35 -13.45
N GLU A 364 -1.30 -10.69 -14.62
CA GLU A 364 -0.01 -10.39 -15.25
C GLU A 364 0.83 -9.40 -14.42
N GLU A 365 0.18 -8.43 -13.74
CA GLU A 365 0.87 -7.43 -12.91
C GLU A 365 1.65 -8.09 -11.77
N ILE A 366 1.07 -9.10 -11.11
CA ILE A 366 1.71 -9.88 -10.05
C ILE A 366 2.96 -10.60 -10.58
N ARG A 367 2.88 -11.23 -11.77
CA ARG A 367 4.03 -11.88 -12.40
C ARG A 367 5.13 -10.88 -12.77
N ARG A 368 4.76 -9.73 -13.35
CA ARG A 368 5.69 -8.66 -13.73
C ARG A 368 6.45 -8.13 -12.52
N ILE A 369 5.76 -7.90 -11.41
CA ILE A 369 6.38 -7.47 -10.15
C ILE A 369 7.33 -8.56 -9.64
N TRP A 370 6.92 -9.84 -9.62
CA TRP A 370 7.79 -10.94 -9.21
C TRP A 370 9.11 -10.95 -10.00
N PHE A 371 9.06 -10.95 -11.34
CA PHE A 371 10.27 -11.01 -12.18
C PHE A 371 11.18 -9.77 -12.08
N ARG A 372 10.69 -8.67 -11.51
CA ARG A 372 11.52 -7.52 -11.15
C ARG A 372 12.16 -7.65 -9.76
N LEU A 373 11.53 -8.38 -8.84
CA LEU A 373 12.06 -8.66 -7.51
C LEU A 373 13.08 -9.81 -7.53
N ASP A 374 12.79 -10.87 -8.28
CA ASP A 374 13.63 -12.05 -8.57
C ASP A 374 14.71 -11.69 -9.61
N ALA A 375 15.73 -10.95 -9.16
CA ALA A 375 16.74 -10.32 -10.01
C ALA A 375 17.63 -11.34 -10.73
N ASN A 376 17.95 -12.45 -10.05
CA ASN A 376 18.76 -13.52 -10.60
C ASN A 376 17.92 -14.53 -11.45
N ALA A 377 16.58 -14.57 -11.28
CA ALA A 377 15.64 -15.57 -11.83
C ALA A 377 15.94 -17.01 -11.39
N ASP A 378 16.31 -17.20 -10.11
CA ASP A 378 16.44 -18.52 -9.49
C ASP A 378 15.10 -19.08 -8.99
N GLY A 379 14.03 -18.27 -9.05
CA GLY A 379 12.67 -18.66 -8.67
C GLY A 379 12.32 -18.34 -7.21
N TYR A 380 13.22 -17.72 -6.47
CA TYR A 380 13.03 -17.24 -5.11
C TYR A 380 13.36 -15.73 -5.05
N TRP A 381 12.78 -15.02 -4.09
CA TRP A 381 13.19 -13.64 -3.82
C TRP A 381 14.03 -13.61 -2.54
N SER A 382 15.33 -13.36 -2.71
CA SER A 382 16.36 -13.44 -1.67
C SER A 382 16.92 -12.07 -1.27
N ARG A 383 17.79 -12.05 -0.25
CA ARG A 383 18.53 -10.83 0.14
C ARG A 383 19.56 -10.42 -0.91
N GLU A 384 20.10 -11.38 -1.66
CA GLU A 384 21.03 -11.16 -2.75
C GLU A 384 20.37 -10.34 -3.88
N ASP A 385 19.10 -10.61 -4.18
CA ASP A 385 18.33 -9.85 -5.17
C ASP A 385 18.11 -8.39 -4.75
N PHE A 386 18.07 -8.11 -3.44
CA PHE A 386 18.06 -6.72 -2.99
C PHE A 386 19.29 -5.99 -3.50
N ALA A 387 20.49 -6.57 -3.46
CA ALA A 387 21.69 -5.88 -3.91
C ALA A 387 21.64 -5.50 -5.41
N GLY A 388 20.88 -6.27 -6.22
CA GLY A 388 20.50 -5.89 -7.58
C GLY A 388 19.52 -4.70 -7.58
N ASN A 389 18.38 -4.86 -6.90
CA ASN A 389 17.25 -3.92 -6.97
C ASN A 389 17.47 -2.59 -6.22
N VAL A 390 18.33 -2.59 -5.19
CA VAL A 390 18.78 -1.46 -4.37
C VAL A 390 19.33 -0.31 -5.22
N ARG A 391 19.93 -0.62 -6.38
CA ARG A 391 20.47 0.39 -7.30
C ARG A 391 19.40 1.34 -7.83
N PHE A 392 18.13 0.95 -7.78
CA PHE A 392 17.03 1.61 -8.48
C PHE A 392 16.05 2.34 -7.54
N ALA A 393 16.06 2.05 -6.23
CA ALA A 393 15.18 2.73 -5.29
C ALA A 393 15.80 2.89 -3.88
N PRO A 394 15.61 4.05 -3.20
CA PRO A 394 16.21 4.36 -1.90
C PRO A 394 15.54 3.64 -0.70
N ILE A 395 14.94 2.47 -0.93
CA ILE A 395 14.05 1.74 -0.01
C ILE A 395 14.63 0.44 0.52
N GLN A 396 15.93 0.43 0.84
CA GLN A 396 16.59 -0.77 1.35
C GLN A 396 15.91 -1.29 2.64
N ASN A 397 15.46 -0.37 3.49
CA ASN A 397 14.87 -0.67 4.79
C ASN A 397 13.49 -1.30 4.64
N GLU A 398 12.65 -0.72 3.79
CA GLU A 398 11.31 -1.19 3.47
C GLU A 398 11.38 -2.56 2.79
N ILE A 399 12.22 -2.72 1.76
CA ILE A 399 12.44 -4.01 1.09
C ILE A 399 12.84 -5.10 2.10
N THR A 400 13.78 -4.79 3.01
CA THR A 400 14.22 -5.74 4.04
C THR A 400 13.11 -6.07 5.05
N GLN A 401 12.32 -5.08 5.47
CA GLN A 401 11.15 -5.30 6.34
C GLN A 401 10.12 -6.20 5.65
N TRP A 402 9.88 -6.00 4.36
CA TRP A 402 8.87 -6.73 3.63
C TRP A 402 9.25 -8.17 3.36
N HIS A 403 10.48 -8.44 2.91
CA HIS A 403 10.96 -9.83 2.87
C HIS A 403 10.85 -10.48 4.25
N THR A 404 11.09 -9.75 5.35
CA THR A 404 10.89 -10.31 6.71
C THR A 404 9.42 -10.56 7.07
N LEU A 405 8.46 -9.90 6.39
CA LEU A 405 7.02 -10.16 6.52
C LEU A 405 6.53 -11.29 5.61
N LEU A 406 7.20 -11.49 4.47
CA LEU A 406 6.82 -12.43 3.41
C LEU A 406 7.54 -13.79 3.52
N ASP A 407 8.74 -13.82 4.08
CA ASP A 407 9.51 -15.03 4.46
C ASP A 407 8.86 -15.62 5.73
N ARG A 408 7.69 -16.25 5.53
CA ARG A 408 6.81 -16.76 6.60
C ARG A 408 7.43 -18.00 7.23
N SER A 409 7.99 -18.83 6.35
CA SER A 409 8.87 -19.97 6.63
C SER A 409 10.12 -19.62 7.46
N ARG A 410 10.65 -18.40 7.28
CA ARG A 410 11.90 -17.89 7.88
C ARG A 410 13.14 -18.64 7.39
N ASN A 411 13.11 -19.14 6.17
CA ASN A 411 14.24 -19.82 5.54
C ASN A 411 15.26 -18.83 4.92
N GLY A 412 14.94 -17.53 4.90
CA GLY A 412 15.81 -16.48 4.36
C GLY A 412 15.58 -16.17 2.87
N ARG A 413 14.50 -16.71 2.30
CA ARG A 413 14.03 -16.48 0.93
C ARG A 413 12.51 -16.42 0.95
N VAL A 414 11.92 -15.64 0.05
CA VAL A 414 10.48 -15.65 -0.19
C VAL A 414 10.22 -16.57 -1.39
N SER A 415 9.35 -17.57 -1.23
CA SER A 415 8.89 -18.41 -2.35
C SER A 415 7.81 -17.70 -3.18
N ARG A 416 7.56 -18.16 -4.41
CA ARG A 416 6.42 -17.64 -5.20
C ARG A 416 5.10 -17.77 -4.45
N VAL A 417 4.90 -18.87 -3.73
CA VAL A 417 3.66 -19.14 -2.97
C VAL A 417 3.50 -18.13 -1.83
N GLU A 418 4.54 -17.89 -1.04
CA GLU A 418 4.52 -16.90 0.05
C GLU A 418 4.22 -15.48 -0.46
N TYR A 419 4.82 -15.10 -1.60
CA TYR A 419 4.55 -13.84 -2.29
C TYR A 419 3.10 -13.76 -2.79
N LEU A 420 2.58 -14.83 -3.42
CA LEU A 420 1.22 -14.90 -3.94
C LEU A 420 0.14 -14.88 -2.86
N LEU A 421 0.40 -15.47 -1.69
CA LEU A 421 -0.46 -15.36 -0.50
C LEU A 421 -0.52 -13.93 0.08
N SER A 422 0.40 -13.06 -0.34
CA SER A 422 0.56 -11.69 0.16
C SER A 422 0.44 -10.63 -0.95
N ALA A 423 0.04 -11.03 -2.17
CA ALA A 423 0.24 -10.21 -3.36
C ALA A 423 -0.66 -8.96 -3.42
N GLY A 424 -1.81 -8.93 -2.74
CA GLY A 424 -2.65 -7.73 -2.67
C GLY A 424 -1.99 -6.63 -1.85
N TYR A 425 -1.41 -6.97 -0.69
CA TYR A 425 -0.54 -6.05 0.05
C TYR A 425 0.66 -5.59 -0.80
N MET A 426 1.31 -6.50 -1.51
CA MET A 426 2.44 -6.19 -2.41
C MET A 426 2.04 -5.24 -3.53
N GLN A 427 0.89 -5.45 -4.19
CA GLN A 427 0.39 -4.57 -5.26
C GLN A 427 0.09 -3.18 -4.71
N LEU A 428 -0.70 -3.06 -3.64
CA LEU A 428 -1.06 -1.76 -3.04
C LEU A 428 0.16 -0.90 -2.72
N THR A 429 1.19 -1.55 -2.16
CA THR A 429 2.39 -0.87 -1.72
C THR A 429 3.36 -0.63 -2.89
N LEU A 430 3.61 -1.62 -3.76
CA LEU A 430 4.50 -1.48 -4.94
C LEU A 430 3.88 -0.69 -6.09
N LYS A 431 2.58 -0.42 -6.15
CA LYS A 431 2.00 0.50 -7.14
C LYS A 431 2.65 1.90 -7.09
N ASN A 432 3.12 2.30 -5.91
CA ASN A 432 3.91 3.53 -5.69
C ASN A 432 5.41 3.40 -6.06
N TRP A 433 5.86 2.18 -6.37
CA TRP A 433 7.24 1.80 -6.68
C TRP A 433 7.40 1.11 -8.05
N GLU A 434 6.34 0.75 -8.77
CA GLU A 434 6.41 0.04 -10.05
C GLU A 434 7.19 0.84 -11.11
N ARG A 435 7.13 2.17 -11.04
CA ARG A 435 7.91 3.10 -11.88
C ARG A 435 9.35 3.33 -11.40
N LYS A 436 9.76 2.69 -10.29
CA LYS A 436 11.07 2.87 -9.63
C LYS A 436 11.84 1.56 -9.54
N VAL A 437 11.16 0.42 -9.39
CA VAL A 437 11.77 -0.92 -9.46
C VAL A 437 11.94 -1.27 -10.93
N LEU A 438 13.15 -1.04 -11.46
CA LEU A 438 13.54 -1.43 -12.80
C LEU A 438 13.90 -2.92 -12.82
N ASN A 439 13.52 -3.62 -13.89
CA ASN A 439 13.98 -4.98 -14.16
C ASN A 439 15.51 -4.95 -14.34
N PRO A 440 16.29 -5.65 -13.50
CA PRO A 440 17.75 -5.55 -13.52
C PRO A 440 18.38 -6.09 -14.80
N ARG A 441 17.75 -7.07 -15.47
CA ARG A 441 18.24 -7.64 -16.73
C ARG A 441 18.06 -6.65 -17.88
N VAL A 442 16.87 -6.07 -17.99
CA VAL A 442 16.57 -5.00 -18.98
C VAL A 442 17.43 -3.77 -18.71
N PHE A 443 17.65 -3.42 -17.44
CA PHE A 443 18.55 -2.32 -17.07
C PHE A 443 20.00 -2.59 -17.50
N ASP A 444 20.56 -3.75 -17.18
CA ASP A 444 21.92 -4.13 -17.59
C ASP A 444 22.08 -4.19 -19.12
N GLU A 445 21.05 -4.65 -19.85
CA GLU A 445 21.03 -4.60 -21.32
C GLU A 445 21.00 -3.16 -21.83
N THR A 446 20.13 -2.31 -21.28
CA THR A 446 20.04 -0.88 -21.61
C THR A 446 21.37 -0.18 -21.34
N GLN A 447 22.01 -0.45 -20.20
CA GLN A 447 23.30 0.14 -19.84
C GLN A 447 24.41 -0.30 -20.80
N LYS A 448 24.43 -1.57 -21.23
CA LYS A 448 25.37 -2.06 -22.25
C LYS A 448 25.17 -1.33 -23.58
N LEU A 449 23.92 -1.16 -24.03
CA LEU A 449 23.61 -0.41 -25.25
C LEU A 449 24.03 1.06 -25.14
N PHE A 450 23.84 1.71 -23.99
CA PHE A 450 24.35 3.07 -23.79
C PHE A 450 25.88 3.12 -23.85
N VAL A 451 26.60 2.23 -23.15
CA VAL A 451 28.07 2.17 -23.21
C VAL A 451 28.60 1.89 -24.62
N GLU A 452 27.84 1.19 -25.47
CA GLU A 452 28.21 0.89 -26.86
C GLU A 452 27.91 2.05 -27.84
N PHE A 453 26.76 2.72 -27.69
CA PHE A 453 26.23 3.66 -28.68
C PHE A 453 26.32 5.15 -28.26
N ASP A 454 26.29 5.49 -26.97
CA ASP A 454 26.43 6.87 -26.43
C ASP A 454 27.92 7.23 -26.42
N ARG A 455 28.41 7.86 -27.49
CA ARG A 455 29.83 8.15 -27.67
C ARG A 455 30.24 9.52 -27.14
N ASP A 456 29.30 10.44 -26.98
CA ASP A 456 29.56 11.75 -26.38
C ASP A 456 29.35 11.75 -24.85
N GLY A 457 28.70 10.71 -24.32
CA GLY A 457 28.49 10.48 -22.89
C GLY A 457 27.42 11.38 -22.30
N ASN A 458 26.46 11.85 -23.11
CA ASN A 458 25.45 12.81 -22.68
C ASN A 458 24.24 12.16 -21.96
N GLY A 459 24.08 10.82 -22.02
CA GLY A 459 22.96 10.09 -21.42
C GLY A 459 21.71 9.97 -22.31
N GLN A 460 21.82 10.33 -23.59
CA GLN A 460 20.77 10.24 -24.61
C GLN A 460 21.35 9.76 -25.96
N LEU A 461 20.73 8.74 -26.55
CA LEU A 461 21.10 8.29 -27.90
C LEU A 461 20.38 9.14 -28.93
N ALA A 462 21.11 10.00 -29.65
CA ALA A 462 20.53 10.93 -30.62
C ALA A 462 21.14 10.81 -32.02
N GLY A 463 20.41 11.27 -33.04
CA GLY A 463 20.90 11.41 -34.42
C GLY A 463 21.61 10.19 -35.01
N ARG A 464 22.95 10.22 -35.05
CA ARG A 464 23.77 9.13 -35.61
C ARG A 464 23.89 7.91 -34.70
N GLU A 465 23.76 8.09 -33.39
CA GLU A 465 23.89 7.02 -32.40
C GLU A 465 22.62 6.19 -32.35
N LEU A 466 21.47 6.85 -32.27
CA LEU A 466 20.16 6.22 -32.43
C LEU A 466 20.02 5.49 -33.77
N ARG A 467 20.52 6.08 -34.87
CA ARG A 467 20.53 5.38 -36.18
C ARG A 467 21.37 4.10 -36.14
N ARG A 468 22.56 4.13 -35.53
CA ARG A 468 23.41 2.93 -35.37
C ARG A 468 22.74 1.87 -34.50
N LEU A 469 22.06 2.27 -33.42
CA LEU A 469 21.28 1.35 -32.60
C LEU A 469 20.20 0.66 -33.44
N LYS A 470 19.40 1.42 -34.21
CA LYS A 470 18.38 0.87 -35.14
C LYS A 470 18.95 -0.07 -36.21
N GLU A 471 20.15 0.22 -36.71
CA GLU A 471 20.85 -0.60 -37.70
C GLU A 471 21.45 -1.88 -37.08
N SER A 472 21.94 -1.81 -35.85
CA SER A 472 22.57 -2.94 -35.14
C SER A 472 21.58 -3.85 -34.42
N ARG A 473 20.40 -3.34 -34.06
CA ARG A 473 19.35 -4.03 -33.29
C ARG A 473 18.07 -4.03 -34.09
N THR A 474 18.01 -4.89 -35.12
CA THR A 474 16.83 -5.04 -35.99
C THR A 474 15.59 -5.39 -35.19
N GLU A 475 15.77 -6.09 -34.06
CA GLU A 475 14.73 -6.49 -33.14
C GLU A 475 14.17 -5.36 -32.25
N LEU A 476 14.81 -4.19 -32.22
CA LEU A 476 14.29 -2.96 -31.58
C LEU A 476 13.81 -1.93 -32.60
N LYS A 477 14.06 -2.16 -33.90
CA LYS A 477 13.87 -1.15 -34.95
C LYS A 477 12.42 -0.64 -35.02
N SER A 478 11.43 -1.53 -34.98
CA SER A 478 10.00 -1.15 -35.03
C SER A 478 9.57 -0.27 -33.86
N LEU A 479 10.09 -0.54 -32.65
CA LEU A 479 9.80 0.23 -31.44
C LEU A 479 10.51 1.60 -31.46
N LEU A 480 11.69 1.66 -32.07
CA LEU A 480 12.45 2.90 -32.21
C LEU A 480 12.00 3.75 -33.42
N ASP A 481 11.19 3.22 -34.34
CA ASP A 481 10.81 3.96 -35.56
C ASP A 481 9.85 5.12 -35.30
N ASP A 482 9.08 5.07 -34.22
CA ASP A 482 8.26 6.19 -33.72
C ASP A 482 9.05 7.21 -32.86
N VAL A 483 10.32 6.93 -32.56
CA VAL A 483 11.17 7.81 -31.74
C VAL A 483 11.73 8.95 -32.59
N ASP A 484 11.40 10.17 -32.18
CA ASP A 484 11.84 11.42 -32.79
C ASP A 484 13.36 11.56 -32.94
N GLN A 485 13.78 12.41 -33.89
CA GLN A 485 15.21 12.76 -34.08
C GLN A 485 15.85 13.47 -32.88
N ASN A 486 15.03 13.91 -31.91
CA ASN A 486 15.46 14.53 -30.65
C ASN A 486 16.29 13.57 -29.78
N GLY A 487 16.22 12.26 -30.04
CA GLY A 487 16.94 11.21 -29.31
C GLY A 487 16.10 10.53 -28.24
N ILE A 488 16.67 9.49 -27.63
CA ILE A 488 16.04 8.69 -26.57
C ILE A 488 16.92 8.66 -25.33
N SER A 489 16.34 8.91 -24.17
CA SER A 489 17.02 8.77 -22.87
C SER A 489 17.19 7.30 -22.48
N ALA A 490 18.10 7.03 -21.55
CA ALA A 490 18.30 5.67 -21.04
C ALA A 490 17.02 5.06 -20.43
N TYR A 491 16.19 5.87 -19.78
CA TYR A 491 14.93 5.40 -19.19
C TYR A 491 13.87 5.08 -20.25
N GLU A 492 13.75 5.87 -21.32
CA GLU A 492 12.84 5.58 -22.42
C GLU A 492 13.27 4.32 -23.20
N LEU A 493 14.58 4.14 -23.44
CA LEU A 493 15.08 2.92 -24.08
C LEU A 493 14.82 1.68 -23.20
N TYR A 494 15.03 1.80 -21.89
CA TYR A 494 14.68 0.75 -20.92
C TYR A 494 13.21 0.35 -21.05
N LEU A 495 12.28 1.32 -21.10
CA LEU A 495 10.84 1.03 -21.22
C LEU A 495 10.49 0.31 -22.52
N LEU A 496 11.12 0.69 -23.64
CA LEU A 496 10.91 0.01 -24.94
C LEU A 496 11.44 -1.43 -24.95
N ILE A 497 12.57 -1.69 -24.28
CA ILE A 497 13.11 -3.05 -24.17
C ILE A 497 12.23 -3.88 -23.22
N GLU A 498 11.77 -3.30 -22.10
CA GLU A 498 10.87 -3.98 -21.16
C GLU A 498 9.54 -4.35 -21.81
N SER A 499 8.90 -3.44 -22.56
CA SER A 499 7.61 -3.67 -23.24
C SER A 499 7.65 -4.74 -24.35
N LYS A 500 8.80 -5.37 -24.55
CA LYS A 500 9.05 -6.41 -25.56
C LYS A 500 9.54 -7.73 -24.93
N GLN A 501 9.96 -7.71 -23.67
CA GLN A 501 10.35 -8.91 -22.90
C GLN A 501 9.20 -9.43 -22.02
N LEU A 502 8.22 -8.56 -21.76
CA LEU A 502 6.86 -8.92 -21.31
C LEU A 502 6.03 -9.40 -22.50
#